data_AF-A0A925VDN6-F1
#
_entry.id   AF-A0A925VDN6-F1
#
_cell.length_a   1.000
_cell.length_b   1.000
_cell.length_c   1.000
_cell.angle_alpha   90.00
_cell.angle_beta   90.00
_cell.angle_gamma   90.00
#
_symmetry.space_group_name_H-M   'P 1'
#
loop_
_entity.id
_entity.type
_entity.pdbx_description
1 polymer ?
#
loop_
_entity_poly.entity_id
_entity_poly.type
_entity_poly.pdbx_seq_one_letter_code
_entity_poly.pdbx_strand_id
1 'polypeptide(L)' 'MWRARVGGSSRFDQANPCLGFYCGGDGRGTCTPADGRPTCECSEGFDNEKFALYCCPADGSDPACVG' A
#
# COMPACT_ATOMS: atom_id res chain seq x y z
N MET A 1 -6.00 -14.61 3.70
CA MET A 1 -6.58 -13.78 4.78
C MET A 1 -5.53 -12.81 5.29
N TRP A 2 -5.37 -11.63 4.68
CA TRP A 2 -4.40 -10.64 5.21
C TRP A 2 -4.99 -10.04 6.49
N ARG A 3 -4.25 -10.13 7.60
CA ARG A 3 -4.64 -9.61 8.91
C ARG A 3 -3.69 -8.47 9.28
N ALA A 4 -4.14 -7.24 9.04
CA ALA A 4 -3.57 -6.09 9.73
C ALA A 4 -3.91 -6.21 11.22
N ARG A 5 -2.89 -6.43 12.06
CA ARG A 5 -3.03 -6.52 13.51
C ARG A 5 -3.00 -5.10 14.08
N VAL A 6 -4.17 -4.48 14.18
CA VAL A 6 -4.39 -3.36 15.11
C VAL A 6 -5.55 -3.77 16.01
N GLY A 7 -5.25 -3.87 17.30
CA GLY A 7 -6.21 -4.31 18.32
C GLY A 7 -7.40 -3.35 18.39
N GLY A 8 -8.60 -3.95 18.42
CA GLY A 8 -9.83 -3.27 18.83
C GLY A 8 -10.57 -2.54 17.72
N SER A 9 -11.60 -3.18 17.17
CA SER A 9 -12.78 -2.52 16.60
C SER A 9 -12.55 -1.70 15.31
N SER A 10 -12.45 -2.39 14.18
CA SER A 10 -13.09 -2.03 12.89
C SER A 10 -13.33 -0.54 12.62
N ARG A 11 -12.26 0.25 12.42
CA ARG A 11 -12.37 1.55 11.77
C ARG A 11 -11.25 1.61 10.75
N PHE A 12 -11.58 1.37 9.48
CA PHE A 12 -10.96 2.21 8.45
C PHE A 12 -11.15 3.63 8.98
N ASP A 13 -10.07 4.29 9.39
CA ASP A 13 -10.18 5.70 9.77
C ASP A 13 -10.59 6.41 8.49
N GLN A 14 -11.88 6.67 8.34
CA GLN A 14 -12.43 7.26 7.12
C GLN A 14 -11.82 8.65 6.87
N ALA A 15 -11.27 9.26 7.94
CA ALA A 15 -10.48 10.47 7.87
C ALA A 15 -9.05 10.22 7.34
N ASN A 16 -8.39 9.11 7.70
CA ASN A 16 -7.05 8.75 7.23
C ASN A 16 -6.97 7.29 6.77
N PRO A 17 -7.40 6.99 5.54
CA PRO A 17 -7.33 5.62 5.03
C PRO A 17 -5.90 5.12 4.86
N CYS A 18 -4.91 6.01 4.84
CA CYS A 18 -3.48 5.68 4.78
C CYS A 18 -2.86 5.36 6.16
N LEU A 19 -3.58 5.60 7.26
CA LEU A 19 -3.08 5.35 8.61
C LEU A 19 -3.07 3.83 8.89
N GLY A 20 -1.95 3.18 8.54
CA GLY A 20 -1.78 1.72 8.65
C GLY A 20 -1.69 0.97 7.32
N PHE A 21 -1.76 1.69 6.19
CA PHE A 21 -1.43 1.14 4.88
C PHE A 21 -0.03 1.56 4.47
N TYR A 22 0.70 0.62 3.86
CA TYR A 22 2.11 0.80 3.55
C TYR A 22 2.38 0.48 2.08
N CYS A 23 2.56 1.53 1.27
CA CYS A 23 2.84 1.42 -0.17
C CYS A 23 4.28 0.97 -0.48
N GLY A 24 4.90 0.16 0.39
CA GLY A 24 6.32 -0.19 0.29
C GLY A 24 7.30 0.86 0.85
N GLY A 25 6.81 1.99 1.34
CA GLY A 25 7.55 3.06 2.02
C GLY A 25 7.71 4.32 1.18
N ASP A 26 8.08 5.44 1.82
CA ASP A 26 8.21 6.78 1.19
C ASP A 26 9.13 6.81 -0.05
N GLY A 27 10.06 5.86 -0.18
CA GLY A 27 10.94 5.76 -1.34
C GLY A 27 10.36 5.01 -2.55
N ARG A 28 9.27 4.25 -2.37
CA ARG A 28 8.67 3.41 -3.43
C ARG A 28 7.34 3.97 -3.92
N GLY A 29 6.56 4.55 -3.02
CA GLY A 29 5.30 5.18 -3.35
C GLY A 29 4.64 5.83 -2.14
N THR A 30 3.76 6.78 -2.42
CA THR A 30 3.03 7.53 -1.41
C THR A 30 1.59 7.03 -1.34
N CYS A 31 1.09 6.83 -0.12
CA CYS A 31 -0.33 6.53 0.06
C CYS A 31 -1.15 7.81 -0.09
N THR A 32 -2.12 7.79 -1.00
CA THR A 32 -3.08 8.86 -1.24
C THR A 32 -4.52 8.34 -1.02
N PRO A 33 -5.38 9.10 -0.33
CA PRO A 33 -6.79 8.75 -0.19
C PRO A 33 -7.55 9.03 -1.50
N ALA A 34 -8.17 8.01 -2.11
CA ALA A 34 -9.10 8.15 -3.24
C ALA A 34 -10.46 7.55 -2.88
N ASP A 35 -11.54 8.33 -2.97
CA ASP A 35 -12.91 7.88 -2.66
C ASP A 35 -13.06 7.22 -1.28
N GLY A 36 -12.32 7.71 -0.27
CA GLY A 36 -12.30 7.14 1.08
C GLY A 36 -11.60 5.79 1.19
N ARG A 37 -10.84 5.38 0.16
CA ARG A 37 -10.01 4.18 0.13
C ARG A 37 -8.54 4.57 0.04
N PRO A 38 -7.63 3.80 0.65
CA PRO A 38 -6.21 4.00 0.43
C PRO A 38 -5.89 3.62 -1.00
N THR A 39 -5.11 4.45 -1.68
CA THR A 39 -4.54 4.18 -3.01
C THR A 39 -3.05 4.47 -2.91
N CYS A 40 -2.23 3.68 -3.60
CA CYS A 40 -0.78 3.86 -3.61
C CYS A 40 -0.35 4.47 -4.94
N GLU A 41 0.17 5.69 -4.89
CA GLU A 41 0.82 6.32 -6.03
C GLU A 41 2.29 5.93 -6.01
N CYS A 42 2.67 5.02 -6.90
CA CYS A 42 4.03 4.53 -6.98
C CYS A 42 4.93 5.48 -7.74
N SER A 43 6.17 5.58 -7.28
CA SER A 43 7.22 6.31 -7.97
C SER A 43 7.59 5.64 -9.30
N GLU A 44 8.25 6.38 -10.19
CA GLU A 44 8.72 5.85 -11.46
C GLU A 44 9.58 4.59 -11.25
N GLY A 45 9.31 3.53 -12.02
CA GLY A 45 9.94 2.22 -11.86
C GLY A 45 9.28 1.31 -10.82
N PHE A 46 8.15 1.73 -10.23
CA PHE A 46 7.34 0.91 -9.34
C PHE A 46 5.89 0.81 -9.82
N ASP A 47 5.31 -0.37 -9.67
CA ASP A 47 3.96 -0.71 -10.12
C ASP A 47 3.15 -1.39 -9.00
N ASN A 48 1.83 -1.16 -9.04
CA ASN A 48 0.86 -1.75 -8.12
C ASN A 48 0.21 -3.04 -8.66
N GLU A 49 0.70 -3.59 -9.79
CA GLU A 49 -0.02 -4.64 -10.54
C GLU A 49 -0.30 -5.91 -9.70
N LYS A 50 0.62 -6.27 -8.79
CA LYS A 50 0.46 -7.46 -7.94
C LYS A 50 -0.30 -7.20 -6.64
N PHE A 51 -0.25 -5.97 -6.14
CA PHE A 51 -0.83 -5.59 -4.88
C PHE A 51 -1.38 -4.17 -4.99
N ALA A 52 -2.70 -4.02 -4.90
CA ALA A 52 -3.37 -2.72 -5.00
C ALA A 52 -2.90 -1.68 -3.95
N LEU A 53 -2.15 -2.12 -2.94
CA LEU A 53 -1.69 -1.30 -1.80
C LEU A 53 -0.20 -1.49 -1.51
N TYR A 54 0.59 -1.90 -2.51
CA TYR A 54 2.03 -2.07 -2.34
C TYR A 54 2.76 -1.80 -3.66
N CYS A 55 3.70 -0.85 -3.64
CA CYS A 55 4.51 -0.48 -4.80
C CYS A 55 5.68 -1.43 -4.96
N CYS A 56 5.58 -2.26 -5.99
CA CYS A 56 6.59 -3.23 -6.37
C CYS A 56 7.52 -2.66 -7.44
N PRO A 57 8.85 -2.78 -7.31
CA PRO A 57 9.74 -2.38 -8.39
C PRO A 57 9.45 -3.22 -9.64
N ALA A 58 9.29 -2.56 -10.78
CA ALA A 58 9.07 -3.17 -12.09
C ALA A 58 10.21 -4.13 -12.46
N ASP A 59 11.43 -3.82 -12.01
CA ASP A 59 12.63 -4.64 -12.21
C ASP A 59 12.62 -5.95 -11.43
N GLY A 60 11.63 -6.20 -10.56
CA GLY A 60 11.54 -7.44 -9.78
C GLY A 60 12.62 -7.58 -8.70
N SER A 61 13.34 -6.50 -8.38
CA SER A 61 14.39 -6.45 -7.35
C SER A 61 13.89 -6.79 -5.94
N ASP A 62 12.58 -6.72 -5.71
CA ASP A 62 11.97 -7.02 -4.42
C ASP A 62 11.39 -8.45 -4.37
N PRO A 63 11.90 -9.34 -3.50
CA PRO A 63 11.42 -10.72 -3.40
C PRO A 63 10.00 -10.85 -2.84
N ALA A 64 9.46 -9.83 -2.16
CA ALA A 64 8.06 -9.84 -1.73
C ALA A 64 7.11 -9.60 -2.91
N CYS A 65 7.61 -9.03 -4.00
CA CYS A 65 6.88 -8.78 -5.24
C CYS A 65 7.02 -9.90 -6.26
N VAL A 66 8.10 -10.68 -6.24
CA VAL A 66 8.24 -11.88 -7.09
C VAL A 66 7.70 -13.11 -6.34
N GLY A 67 6.37 -13.22 -6.31
CA GLY A 67 5.67 -14.46 -5.96
C GLY A 67 5.92 -15.58 -6.95
#